data_AF-A0A8B8PVN5-F1
#
_entry.id   AF-A0A8B8PVN5-F1
#
_cell.length_a   1.000
_cell.length_b   1.000
_cell.length_c   1.000
_cell.angle_alpha   90.00
_cell.angle_beta   90.00
_cell.angle_gamma   90.00
#
_symmetry.space_group_name_H-M   'P 1'
#
loop_
_entity.id
_entity.type
_entity.pdbx_description
1 polymer ?
#
loop_
_entity_poly.entity_id
_entity_poly.type
_entity_poly.pdbx_seq_one_letter_code
_entity_poly.pdbx_strand_id
1 'polypeptide(L)'
;MENVYPYVNYLIEVGHVSLDYELFRGGGEPVRDDMLAYDNLFNASVDAFAWVMEKEGFGGVEVVVAESGEAEGMANVLAFNGNVVRRAVRGAGTPKRPSVGVEVYLFGLFDENKKVGKEYERHFGLNGTRAYNLNFS
;
A
#
# COMPACT_ATOMS: atom_id res chain seq x y z
N MET A 1 12.84 -4.18 -4.62
CA MET A 1 11.49 -4.71 -4.34
C MET A 1 11.30 -4.70 -2.84
N GLU A 2 10.14 -4.28 -2.37
CA GLU A 2 9.77 -4.23 -0.95
C GLU A 2 8.31 -4.66 -0.78
N ASN A 3 7.99 -5.27 0.36
CA ASN A 3 6.62 -5.58 0.74
C ASN A 3 6.07 -4.43 1.60
N VAL A 4 4.96 -3.82 1.19
CA VAL A 4 4.39 -2.63 1.84
C VAL A 4 3.00 -2.97 2.36
N TYR A 5 2.85 -3.04 3.68
CA TYR A 5 1.59 -3.42 4.34
C TYR A 5 1.09 -2.33 5.31
N PRO A 6 0.39 -1.30 4.81
CA PRO A 6 -0.27 -0.30 5.65
C PRO A 6 -1.21 -0.92 6.69
N TYR A 7 -1.98 -1.95 6.33
CA TYR A 7 -2.82 -2.71 7.26
C TYR A 7 -2.03 -3.25 8.47
N VAL A 8 -0.88 -3.88 8.24
CA VAL A 8 -0.04 -4.43 9.32
C VAL A 8 0.49 -3.30 10.20
N ASN A 9 0.92 -2.19 9.62
CA ASN A 9 1.37 -1.01 10.37
C ASN A 9 0.24 -0.41 11.21
N TYR A 10 -0.99 -0.31 10.67
CA TYR A 10 -2.16 0.12 11.41
C TYR A 10 -2.46 -0.75 12.63
N LEU A 11 -2.29 -2.07 12.50
CA LEU A 11 -2.51 -3.00 13.62
C LEU A 11 -1.44 -2.91 14.73
N ILE A 12 -0.19 -2.59 14.40
CA ILE A 12 0.91 -2.60 15.37
C ILE A 12 1.20 -1.21 15.95
N GLU A 13 0.97 -0.14 15.19
CA GLU A 13 1.17 1.26 15.60
C GLU A 13 -0.13 1.88 16.11
N VAL A 14 -0.77 1.20 17.06
CA VAL A 14 -2.09 1.55 17.59
C VAL A 14 -2.08 2.98 18.15
N GLY A 15 -2.94 3.83 17.59
CA GLY A 15 -3.06 5.24 17.99
C GLY A 15 -2.10 6.20 17.26
N HIS A 16 -1.16 5.68 16.46
CA HIS A 16 -0.25 6.48 15.64
C HIS A 16 -0.62 6.47 14.15
N VAL A 17 -1.19 5.38 13.66
CA VAL A 17 -1.73 5.27 12.31
C VAL A 17 -3.26 5.28 12.37
N SER A 18 -3.90 6.22 11.70
CA SER A 18 -5.36 6.22 11.57
C SER A 18 -5.81 5.26 10.47
N LEU A 19 -7.00 4.69 10.63
CA LEU A 19 -7.60 3.82 9.60
C LEU A 19 -7.79 4.58 8.27
N ASP A 20 -8.13 5.87 8.32
CA ASP A 20 -8.32 6.65 7.10
C ASP A 20 -7.02 6.91 6.34
N TYR A 21 -5.89 7.05 7.05
CA TYR A 21 -4.55 7.20 6.47
C TYR A 21 -4.06 5.88 5.84
N GLU A 22 -4.43 4.75 6.44
CA GLU A 22 -4.16 3.42 5.93
C GLU A 22 -5.00 3.13 4.66
N LEU A 23 -6.30 3.41 4.68
CA LEU A 23 -7.24 3.08 3.58
C LEU A 23 -7.33 4.10 2.44
N PHE A 24 -6.48 5.13 2.41
CA PHE A 24 -6.55 6.24 1.45
C PHE A 24 -7.90 7.00 1.49
N ARG A 25 -8.57 7.09 2.65
CA ARG A 25 -9.89 7.75 2.74
C ARG A 25 -9.81 9.28 2.80
N GLY A 26 -8.62 9.83 3.01
CA GLY A 26 -8.41 11.28 3.13
C GLY A 26 -9.14 11.87 4.34
N GLY A 27 -9.21 13.20 4.41
CA GLY A 27 -9.94 13.91 5.47
C GLY A 27 -9.16 14.17 6.76
N GLY A 28 -7.99 13.57 6.93
CA GLY A 28 -7.00 13.96 7.93
C GLY A 28 -5.97 14.95 7.38
N GLU A 29 -5.26 15.63 8.29
CA GLU A 29 -4.06 16.39 7.91
C GLU A 29 -2.97 15.43 7.42
N PRO A 30 -2.34 15.69 6.26
CA PRO A 30 -1.28 14.85 5.76
C PRO A 30 -0.05 14.90 6.68
N VAL A 31 0.69 13.79 6.74
CA VAL A 31 2.01 13.77 7.38
C VAL A 31 2.95 14.61 6.52
N ARG A 32 3.61 15.60 7.13
CA ARG A 32 4.55 16.49 6.45
C ARG A 32 5.99 16.10 6.75
N ASP A 33 6.79 16.01 5.70
CA ASP A 33 8.23 15.82 5.74
C ASP A 33 8.86 16.86 4.81
N ASP A 34 9.30 17.98 5.39
CA ASP A 34 9.68 19.20 4.68
C ASP A 34 8.62 19.69 3.66
N MET A 35 8.94 19.61 2.37
CA MET A 35 8.05 20.01 1.27
C MET A 35 7.13 18.88 0.80
N LEU A 36 7.32 17.67 1.32
CA LEU A 36 6.53 16.49 0.98
C LEU A 36 5.34 16.38 1.92
N ALA A 37 4.19 16.04 1.35
CA ALA A 37 2.96 15.79 2.08
C ALA A 37 2.43 14.41 1.70
N TYR A 38 2.24 13.56 2.71
CA TYR A 38 1.73 12.22 2.57
C TYR A 38 0.32 12.15 3.13
N ASP A 39 -0.66 11.91 2.26
CA ASP A 39 -2.08 11.76 2.59
C ASP A 39 -2.49 10.29 2.81
N ASN A 40 -1.57 9.36 2.57
CA ASN A 40 -1.74 7.93 2.82
C ASN A 40 -0.42 7.27 3.24
N LEU A 41 -0.52 6.23 4.06
CA LEU A 41 0.64 5.51 4.60
C LEU A 41 1.42 4.76 3.52
N PHE A 42 0.75 4.26 2.48
CA PHE A 42 1.40 3.54 1.38
C PHE A 42 2.51 4.37 0.72
N ASN A 43 2.21 5.62 0.35
CA ASN A 43 3.20 6.51 -0.25
C ASN A 43 4.33 6.86 0.72
N ALA A 44 4.01 7.07 1.99
CA ALA A 44 5.03 7.35 3.01
C ALA A 44 5.98 6.17 3.17
N SER A 45 5.49 4.93 3.17
CA SER A 45 6.32 3.72 3.24
C SER A 45 7.21 3.56 2.01
N VAL A 46 6.65 3.69 0.80
CA VAL A 46 7.42 3.59 -0.46
C VAL A 46 8.53 4.66 -0.50
N ASP A 47 8.23 5.89 -0.09
CA ASP A 47 9.20 6.97 -0.11
C ASP A 47 10.25 6.87 1.00
N ALA A 48 9.93 6.29 2.15
CA ALA A 48 10.90 5.98 3.18
C ALA A 48 11.99 5.04 2.65
N PHE A 49 11.61 3.98 1.93
CA PHE A 49 12.56 3.09 1.28
C PHE A 49 13.32 3.77 0.14
N ALA A 50 12.63 4.53 -0.70
CA ALA A 50 13.24 5.30 -1.78
C ALA A 50 14.29 6.31 -1.27
N TRP A 51 14.05 6.91 -0.09
CA TRP A 51 14.96 7.82 0.56
C TRP A 51 16.24 7.13 1.04
N VAL A 52 16.11 5.97 1.69
CA VAL A 52 17.29 5.18 2.11
C VAL A 52 18.09 4.74 0.89
N MET A 53 17.43 4.26 -0.17
CA MET A 53 18.10 3.88 -1.42
C MET A 53 18.88 5.04 -2.03
N GLU A 54 18.33 6.25 -2.07
CA GLU A 54 19.02 7.44 -2.57
C GLU A 54 20.23 7.79 -1.70
N LYS A 55 20.08 7.77 -0.37
CA LYS A 55 21.15 8.05 0.58
C LYS A 55 22.34 7.09 0.41
N GLU A 56 22.06 5.82 0.09
CA GLU A 56 23.09 4.80 -0.15
C GLU A 56 23.62 4.82 -1.60
N GLY A 57 23.24 5.79 -2.43
CA GLY A 57 23.77 5.97 -3.78
C GLY A 57 23.01 5.21 -4.89
N PHE A 58 21.86 4.63 -4.59
CA PHE A 58 21.01 3.87 -5.51
C PHE A 58 19.77 4.66 -5.96
N GLY A 59 19.84 6.00 -6.01
CA GLY A 59 18.70 6.86 -6.34
C GLY A 59 18.05 6.59 -7.70
N GLY A 60 18.79 6.04 -8.66
CA GLY A 60 18.28 5.66 -9.99
C GLY A 60 17.55 4.31 -10.05
N VAL A 61 17.48 3.57 -8.93
CA VAL A 61 16.77 2.28 -8.87
C VAL A 61 15.29 2.52 -8.58
N GLU A 62 14.42 2.03 -9.46
CA GLU A 62 12.97 2.08 -9.27
C GLU A 62 12.51 1.16 -8.14
N VAL A 63 11.48 1.60 -7.40
CA VAL A 63 10.89 0.81 -6.33
C VAL A 63 9.67 0.07 -6.88
N VAL A 64 9.68 -1.24 -6.70
CA VAL A 64 8.56 -2.14 -6.98
C VAL A 64 8.02 -2.64 -5.65
N VAL A 65 6.71 -2.52 -5.45
CA VAL A 65 6.02 -3.08 -4.29
C VAL A 65 5.65 -4.52 -4.61
N ALA A 66 6.39 -5.47 -4.05
CA ALA A 66 6.26 -6.90 -4.34
C ALA A 66 5.07 -7.56 -3.64
N GLU A 67 4.60 -6.97 -2.54
CA GLU A 67 3.37 -7.38 -1.88
C GLU A 67 2.72 -6.19 -1.20
N SER A 68 1.39 -6.08 -1.32
CA SER A 68 0.57 -5.17 -0.53
C SER A 68 -0.86 -5.69 -0.49
N GLY A 69 -1.56 -5.49 0.63
CA GLY A 69 -2.93 -5.95 0.75
C GLY A 69 -3.58 -5.53 2.07
N GLU A 70 -4.88 -5.75 2.11
CA GLU A 70 -5.76 -5.62 3.27
C GLU A 70 -6.52 -6.95 3.43
N ALA A 71 -6.72 -7.39 4.68
CA ALA A 71 -7.24 -8.70 5.03
C ALA A 71 -8.54 -8.63 5.87
N GLU A 72 -8.93 -7.45 6.36
CA GLU A 72 -10.01 -7.34 7.34
C GLU A 72 -11.16 -6.48 6.88
N GLY A 73 -12.34 -7.10 6.76
CA GLY A 73 -13.58 -6.42 6.46
C GLY A 73 -13.69 -6.01 5.00
N MET A 74 -14.71 -6.52 4.31
CA MET A 74 -14.89 -6.30 2.87
C MET A 74 -14.85 -4.81 2.46
N ALA A 75 -15.39 -3.91 3.28
CA ALA A 75 -15.37 -2.47 2.98
C ALA A 75 -13.95 -1.86 3.00
N ASN A 76 -13.05 -2.34 3.87
CA ASN A 76 -11.68 -1.87 3.96
C ASN A 76 -10.84 -2.51 2.85
N VAL A 77 -10.98 -3.83 2.66
CA VAL A 77 -10.38 -4.57 1.54
C VAL A 77 -10.67 -3.87 0.21
N LEU A 78 -11.95 -3.50 -0.02
CA LEU A 78 -12.36 -2.80 -1.22
C LEU A 78 -11.76 -1.38 -1.35
N ALA A 79 -11.64 -0.67 -0.22
CA ALA A 79 -11.08 0.67 -0.19
C ALA A 79 -9.57 0.65 -0.49
N PHE A 80 -8.81 -0.16 0.25
CA PHE A 80 -7.35 -0.22 0.16
C PHE A 80 -6.89 -0.74 -1.21
N ASN A 81 -7.19 -1.99 -1.52
CA ASN A 81 -6.75 -2.64 -2.76
C ASN A 81 -7.29 -1.91 -4.00
N GLY A 82 -8.53 -1.40 -3.92
CA GLY A 82 -9.12 -0.61 -5.00
C GLY A 82 -8.37 0.69 -5.25
N ASN A 83 -7.91 1.38 -4.21
CA ASN A 83 -7.07 2.58 -4.35
C ASN A 83 -5.67 2.25 -4.88
N VAL A 84 -5.03 1.19 -4.38
CA VAL A 84 -3.73 0.72 -4.87
C VAL A 84 -3.77 0.46 -6.38
N VAL A 85 -4.76 -0.28 -6.88
CA VAL A 85 -4.83 -0.58 -8.31
C VAL A 85 -5.18 0.65 -9.14
N ARG A 86 -6.09 1.51 -8.67
CA ARG A 86 -6.37 2.78 -9.37
C ARG A 86 -5.12 3.64 -9.53
N ARG A 87 -4.23 3.64 -8.52
CA ARG A 87 -2.94 4.36 -8.56
C ARG A 87 -1.98 3.72 -9.57
N ALA A 88 -1.80 2.40 -9.50
CA ALA A 88 -0.91 1.65 -10.39
C ALA A 88 -1.32 1.80 -11.87
N VAL A 89 -2.60 1.62 -12.20
CA VAL A 89 -3.12 1.75 -13.59
C VAL A 89 -2.95 3.16 -14.14
N ARG A 90 -3.01 4.19 -13.28
CA ARG A 90 -2.80 5.59 -13.68
C ARG A 90 -1.32 5.98 -13.78
N GLY A 91 -0.40 5.06 -13.49
CA GLY A 91 1.03 5.37 -13.38
C GLY A 91 1.32 6.41 -12.29
N ALA A 92 0.52 6.45 -11.23
CA ALA A 92 0.69 7.42 -10.17
C ALA A 92 1.97 7.12 -9.37
N GLY A 93 2.84 8.13 -9.27
CA GLY A 93 4.01 8.09 -8.39
C GLY A 93 3.67 8.45 -6.94
N THR A 94 4.73 8.66 -6.18
CA THR A 94 4.69 9.12 -4.78
C THR A 94 5.07 10.61 -4.69
N PRO A 95 4.88 11.27 -3.53
CA PRO A 95 5.34 12.65 -3.34
C PRO A 95 6.82 12.89 -3.69
N LYS A 96 7.74 11.97 -3.32
CA LYS A 96 9.17 12.09 -3.61
C LYS A 96 9.51 11.74 -5.07
N ARG A 97 8.80 10.79 -5.68
CA ARG A 97 9.02 10.33 -7.06
C ARG A 97 7.73 10.48 -7.89
N PRO A 98 7.23 11.71 -8.14
CA PRO A 98 5.91 11.91 -8.72
C PRO A 98 5.83 11.56 -10.21
N SER A 99 6.96 11.52 -10.90
CA SER A 99 7.07 11.27 -12.34
C SER A 99 7.26 9.79 -12.71
N VAL A 100 7.43 8.91 -11.71
CA VAL A 100 7.66 7.47 -11.92
C VAL A 100 6.54 6.72 -11.22
N GLY A 101 5.73 5.99 -11.99
CA GLY A 101 4.67 5.16 -11.43
C GLY A 101 5.24 4.05 -10.55
N VAL A 102 4.48 3.64 -9.52
CA VAL A 102 4.86 2.51 -8.68
C VAL A 102 4.24 1.23 -9.23
N GLU A 103 5.07 0.26 -9.60
CA GLU A 103 4.61 -1.10 -9.91
C GLU A 103 4.25 -1.82 -8.61
N VAL A 104 3.07 -2.45 -8.56
CA VAL A 104 2.53 -3.06 -7.35
C VAL A 104 1.93 -4.43 -7.64
N TYR A 105 2.29 -5.41 -6.82
CA TYR A 105 1.70 -6.74 -6.78
C TYR A 105 0.79 -6.85 -5.56
N LEU A 106 -0.50 -7.06 -5.79
CA LEU A 106 -1.46 -7.29 -4.71
C LEU A 106 -1.29 -8.69 -4.13
N PHE A 107 -1.26 -8.76 -2.81
CA PHE A 107 -1.19 -10.00 -2.05
C PHE A 107 -2.55 -10.25 -1.35
N GLY A 108 -3.18 -11.41 -1.47
CA GLY A 108 -2.87 -12.59 -2.30
C GLY A 108 -4.01 -12.92 -3.25
N LEU A 109 -3.82 -13.88 -4.18
CA LEU A 109 -4.91 -14.27 -5.09
C LEU A 109 -6.01 -15.06 -4.37
N PHE A 110 -5.65 -15.88 -3.38
CA PHE A 110 -6.55 -16.75 -2.63
C PHE A 110 -6.25 -16.67 -1.15
N ASP A 111 -7.25 -16.96 -0.33
CA ASP A 111 -7.06 -17.18 1.09
C ASP A 111 -6.16 -18.40 1.33
N GLU A 112 -5.15 -18.22 2.16
CA GLU A 112 -4.16 -19.25 2.46
C GLU A 112 -4.46 -19.89 3.82
N ASN A 113 -5.44 -20.79 3.87
CA ASN A 113 -5.92 -21.40 5.13
C ASN A 113 -4.86 -22.17 5.94
N LYS A 114 -3.70 -22.48 5.36
CA LYS A 114 -2.56 -23.13 6.03
C LYS A 114 -1.50 -22.15 6.53
N LYS A 115 -1.66 -20.84 6.33
CA LYS A 115 -0.74 -19.85 6.89
C LYS A 115 -0.76 -19.88 8.42
N VAL A 116 0.43 -19.90 8.99
CA VAL A 116 0.68 -19.83 10.43
C VAL A 116 0.79 -18.37 10.86
N GLY A 117 0.59 -18.08 12.16
CA GLY A 117 0.67 -16.74 12.70
C GLY A 117 -0.68 -16.12 12.99
N LYS A 118 -0.78 -14.79 12.88
CA LYS A 118 -1.99 -14.00 13.19
C LYS A 118 -3.14 -14.42 12.27
N GLU A 119 -4.39 -14.22 12.72
CA GLU A 119 -5.57 -14.66 11.96
C GLU A 119 -5.64 -14.07 10.57
N TYR A 120 -5.36 -12.77 10.43
CA TYR A 120 -5.45 -12.06 9.16
C TYR A 120 -4.56 -12.65 8.05
N GLU A 121 -3.50 -13.38 8.40
CA GLU A 121 -2.59 -14.04 7.45
C GLU A 121 -3.33 -15.02 6.52
N ARG A 122 -4.49 -15.53 6.96
CA ARG A 122 -5.32 -16.47 6.20
C ARG A 122 -6.32 -15.78 5.25
N HIS A 123 -6.47 -14.46 5.32
CA HIS A 123 -7.60 -13.72 4.74
C HIS A 123 -7.21 -12.58 3.78
N PHE A 124 -5.98 -12.57 3.26
CA PHE A 124 -5.54 -11.61 2.24
C PHE A 124 -6.07 -11.94 0.82
N GLY A 125 -6.79 -13.04 0.65
CA GLY A 125 -7.21 -13.53 -0.65
C GLY A 125 -8.21 -12.62 -1.34
N LEU A 126 -7.94 -12.28 -2.60
CA LEU A 126 -8.95 -11.69 -3.49
C LEU A 126 -10.05 -12.72 -3.87
N ASN A 127 -9.77 -14.01 -3.69
CA ASN A 127 -10.67 -15.17 -3.80
C ASN A 127 -11.42 -15.30 -5.13
N GLY A 128 -10.79 -14.90 -6.24
CA GLY A 128 -11.40 -14.96 -7.57
C GLY A 128 -12.67 -14.11 -7.71
N THR A 129 -13.00 -13.33 -6.70
CA THR A 129 -13.99 -12.28 -6.81
C THR A 129 -13.54 -11.40 -7.99
N ARG A 130 -14.46 -11.02 -8.89
CA ARG A 130 -14.35 -9.68 -9.48
C ARG A 130 -14.51 -8.71 -8.30
N ALA A 131 -13.54 -8.65 -7.39
CA ALA A 131 -13.61 -7.84 -6.18
C ALA A 131 -13.75 -6.38 -6.58
N TYR A 132 -13.41 -6.05 -7.83
CA TYR A 132 -13.47 -4.72 -8.36
C TYR A 132 -13.76 -4.76 -9.87
N ASN A 133 -14.48 -3.75 -10.38
CA ASN A 133 -14.32 -3.33 -11.78
C ASN A 133 -12.97 -2.60 -11.93
N LEU A 134 -11.87 -3.29 -11.62
CA LEU A 134 -10.53 -2.78 -11.90
C LEU A 134 -10.30 -3.02 -13.37
N ASN A 135 -10.37 -1.92 -14.11
CA ASN A 135 -9.88 -1.92 -15.45
C ASN A 135 -8.35 -1.86 -15.39
N PHE A 136 -7.69 -2.94 -15.80
CA PHE A 136 -6.24 -3.01 -15.99
C PHE A 136 -5.82 -2.71 -17.43
N SER A 137 -6.79 -2.32 -18.29
CA SER A 137 -6.58 -1.89 -19.69
C SER A 137 -6.64 -0.39 -19.87
#